data_AF-A0A486QNM8-F1
#
_entry.id   AF-A0A486QNM8-F1
#
_cell.length_a   1.000
_cell.length_b   1.000
_cell.length_c   1.000
_cell.angle_alpha   90.00
_cell.angle_beta   90.00
_cell.angle_gamma   90.00
#
_symmetry.space_group_name_H-M   'P 1'
#
loop_
_entity.id
_entity.type
_entity.pdbx_description
1 polymer ?
#
loop_
_entity_poly.entity_id
_entity_poly.type
_entity_poly.pdbx_seq_one_letter_code
_entity_poly.pdbx_strand_id
1 'polypeptide(L)'
;MLLVAPQAQAATRQVGIDIPVQWYADDSGQMTLDRFAALPADQLATTRQIPSFGYSRKTWWLRSELPGTWFAGEPRWLQLGPSFVDHLTIYYRPLGSDAPWAQRTFGDRGGARESDLHYRESVLILPPPLTAAGYPAMRWSFACRAPAL
;
A
#
# COMPACT_ATOMS: atom_id res chain seq x y z
N MET A 1 -6.50 3.00 -44.39
CA MET A 1 -7.04 3.30 -43.05
C MET A 1 -6.09 2.68 -42.03
N LEU A 2 -5.20 3.48 -41.44
CA LEU A 2 -4.25 3.01 -40.42
C LEU A 2 -4.95 3.08 -39.06
N LEU A 3 -5.12 1.93 -38.41
CA LEU A 3 -5.57 1.85 -37.02
C LEU A 3 -4.35 2.08 -36.12
N VAL A 4 -4.18 3.32 -35.63
CA VAL A 4 -3.26 3.60 -34.53
C VAL A 4 -3.97 3.16 -33.26
N ALA A 5 -3.66 1.96 -32.76
CA ALA A 5 -4.07 1.57 -31.43
C ALA A 5 -3.44 2.57 -30.44
N PRO A 6 -4.20 3.20 -29.52
CA PRO A 6 -3.60 4.00 -28.48
C PRO A 6 -2.66 3.09 -27.69
N GLN A 7 -1.37 3.46 -27.63
CA GLN A 7 -0.43 2.76 -26.76
C GLN A 7 -0.97 2.88 -25.34
N ALA A 8 -1.30 1.75 -24.71
CA ALA A 8 -1.60 1.70 -23.29
C ALA A 8 -0.33 2.13 -22.54
N GLN A 9 -0.25 3.42 -22.22
CA GLN A 9 0.90 3.99 -21.55
C GLN A 9 0.75 3.66 -20.07
N ALA A 10 1.61 2.76 -19.57
CA ALA A 10 1.69 2.48 -18.14
C ALA A 10 2.19 3.76 -17.44
N ALA A 11 1.26 4.54 -16.89
CA ALA A 11 1.59 5.70 -16.07
C ALA A 11 2.01 5.20 -14.68
N THR A 12 3.31 5.01 -14.47
CA THR A 12 3.84 4.68 -13.14
C THR A 12 3.51 5.81 -12.16
N ARG A 13 2.94 5.45 -11.01
CA ARG A 13 2.65 6.36 -9.90
C ARG A 13 3.37 5.87 -8.66
N GLN A 14 3.97 6.79 -7.93
CA GLN A 14 4.76 6.47 -6.75
C GLN A 14 4.05 6.88 -5.47
N VAL A 15 3.84 5.90 -4.58
CA VAL A 15 3.36 6.15 -3.21
C VAL A 15 4.38 7.00 -2.45
N GLY A 16 3.90 8.03 -1.78
CA GLY A 16 4.72 9.04 -1.14
C GLY A 16 4.97 10.25 -2.04
N ILE A 17 5.08 10.12 -3.37
CA ILE A 17 5.32 11.27 -4.26
C ILE A 17 4.03 11.74 -4.91
N ASP A 18 3.45 10.90 -5.77
CA ASP A 18 2.19 11.18 -6.47
C ASP A 18 0.98 10.97 -5.55
N ILE A 19 1.10 10.04 -4.59
CA ILE A 19 0.05 9.68 -3.63
C ILE A 19 0.53 10.06 -2.23
N PRO A 20 -0.15 10.97 -1.51
CA PRO A 20 0.24 11.29 -0.15
C PRO A 20 0.14 10.07 0.76
N VAL A 21 1.05 9.99 1.72
CA VAL A 21 1.07 8.95 2.75
C VAL A 21 0.76 9.60 4.07
N GLN A 22 -0.29 9.10 4.73
CA GLN A 22 -0.55 9.35 6.13
C GLN A 22 0.14 8.29 6.97
N TRP A 23 0.62 8.62 8.16
CA TRP A 23 1.33 7.64 8.99
C TRP A 23 1.17 7.89 10.49
N TYR A 24 1.38 6.83 11.25
CA TYR A 24 1.37 6.78 12.71
C TYR A 24 2.53 5.91 13.21
N ALA A 25 3.24 6.37 14.23
CA ALA A 25 4.31 5.62 14.88
C ALA A 25 3.75 4.87 16.09
N ASP A 26 3.73 3.53 16.04
CA ASP A 26 3.35 2.71 17.18
C ASP A 26 4.59 2.25 17.95
N ASP A 27 4.87 2.97 19.03
CA ASP A 27 5.96 2.68 19.96
C ASP A 27 5.63 1.51 20.89
N SER A 28 4.34 1.22 21.10
CA SER A 28 3.86 0.17 22.01
C SER A 28 3.84 -1.21 21.37
N GLY A 29 3.74 -1.28 20.04
CA GLY A 29 3.52 -2.51 19.30
C GLY A 29 2.12 -3.11 19.48
N GLN A 30 1.17 -2.38 20.07
CA GLN A 30 -0.20 -2.84 20.36
C GLN A 30 -1.23 -2.31 19.35
N MET A 31 -0.82 -1.47 18.39
CA MET A 31 -1.73 -0.98 17.36
C MET A 31 -2.17 -2.14 16.46
N THR A 32 -3.45 -2.15 16.10
CA THR A 32 -4.05 -3.13 15.19
C THR A 32 -4.58 -2.45 13.95
N LEU A 33 -4.84 -3.23 12.89
CA LEU A 33 -5.40 -2.73 11.64
C LEU A 33 -6.70 -1.96 11.86
N ASP A 34 -7.63 -2.52 12.64
CA ASP A 34 -8.95 -1.91 12.85
C ASP A 34 -8.84 -0.59 13.62
N ARG A 35 -7.99 -0.54 14.66
CA ARG A 35 -7.73 0.69 15.41
C ARG A 35 -7.10 1.76 14.52
N PHE A 36 -6.08 1.40 13.75
CA PHE A 36 -5.42 2.32 12.83
C PHE A 36 -6.37 2.82 11.72
N ALA A 37 -7.20 1.94 11.15
CA ALA A 37 -8.17 2.28 10.12
C ALA A 37 -9.24 3.26 10.63
N ALA A 38 -9.58 3.18 11.92
CA ALA A 38 -10.52 4.06 12.60
C ALA A 38 -9.90 5.39 13.07
N LEU A 39 -8.57 5.57 12.99
CA LEU A 39 -7.94 6.82 13.43
C LEU A 39 -8.42 8.01 12.59
N PRO A 40 -8.85 9.10 13.26
CA PRO A 40 -9.07 10.39 12.64
C PRO A 40 -7.84 10.90 11.88
N ALA A 41 -8.06 11.62 10.78
CA ALA A 41 -6.97 12.08 9.91
C ALA A 41 -6.05 13.11 10.59
N ASP A 42 -6.54 13.87 11.57
CA ASP A 42 -5.77 14.84 12.37
C ASP A 42 -4.81 14.18 13.37
N GLN A 43 -4.99 12.89 13.66
CA GLN A 43 -4.05 12.09 14.46
C GLN A 43 -2.93 11.47 13.62
N LEU A 44 -2.95 11.67 12.30
CA LEU A 44 -1.96 11.13 11.39
C LEU A 44 -1.09 12.23 10.82
N ALA A 45 0.22 12.01 10.83
CA ALA A 45 1.12 12.86 10.08
C ALA A 45 0.98 12.55 8.58
N THR A 46 1.09 13.55 7.71
CA THR A 46 0.99 13.39 6.26
C THR A 46 2.30 13.79 5.59
N THR A 47 2.73 13.02 4.60
CA THR A 47 3.93 13.31 3.82
C THR A 47 3.70 13.13 2.32
N ARG A 48 4.44 13.93 1.53
CA ARG A 48 4.54 13.85 0.07
C ARG A 48 5.99 13.59 -0.37
N GLN A 49 6.66 12.71 0.38
CA GLN A 49 7.94 12.12 0.00
C GLN A 49 7.91 10.61 0.24
N ILE A 50 8.89 9.89 -0.32
CA ILE A 50 9.08 8.46 -0.01
C ILE A 50 9.30 8.33 1.51
N PRO A 51 8.42 7.63 2.25
CA PRO A 51 8.55 7.52 3.69
C PRO A 51 9.87 6.82 4.07
N SER A 52 10.67 7.49 4.90
CA SER A 52 11.90 6.95 5.48
C SER A 52 11.93 7.31 6.96
N PHE A 53 11.94 6.29 7.82
CA PHE A 53 11.79 6.47 9.28
C PHE A 53 13.04 6.08 10.07
N GLY A 54 14.14 5.75 9.37
CA GLY A 54 15.37 5.25 9.98
C GLY A 54 15.20 3.89 10.69
N TYR A 55 16.25 3.46 11.39
CA TYR A 55 16.24 2.23 12.18
C TYR A 55 15.58 2.46 13.55
N SER A 56 14.55 1.69 13.86
CA SER A 56 13.86 1.75 15.14
C SER A 56 13.12 0.43 15.41
N ARG A 57 12.73 0.21 16.67
CA ARG A 57 11.89 -0.94 17.06
C ARG A 57 10.39 -0.67 16.90
N LYS A 58 10.01 0.54 16.46
CA LYS A 58 8.64 1.00 16.31
C LYS A 58 7.97 0.24 15.16
N THR A 59 6.67 0.04 15.27
CA THR A 59 5.85 -0.37 14.12
C THR A 59 5.30 0.88 13.46
N TRP A 60 5.65 1.11 12.21
CA TRP A 60 5.10 2.23 11.44
C TRP A 60 3.83 1.80 10.73
N TRP A 61 2.73 2.49 11.00
CA TRP A 61 1.44 2.31 10.33
C TRP A 61 1.27 3.38 9.28
N LEU A 62 1.14 2.99 8.01
CA LEU A 62 1.02 3.93 6.89
C LEU A 62 -0.31 3.75 6.17
N ARG A 63 -0.92 4.84 5.71
CA ARG A 63 -2.19 4.89 4.99
C ARG A 63 -2.11 5.74 3.73
N SER A 64 -2.52 5.17 2.61
CA SER A 64 -2.73 5.88 1.35
C SER A 64 -4.02 5.43 0.69
N GLU A 65 -4.58 6.32 -0.13
CA GLU A 65 -5.83 6.10 -0.86
C GLU A 65 -5.53 6.26 -2.37
N LEU A 66 -5.74 5.20 -3.16
CA LEU A 66 -5.43 5.19 -4.59
C LEU A 66 -6.68 5.42 -5.43
N PRO A 67 -6.81 6.54 -6.17
CA PRO A 67 -7.95 6.79 -7.07
C PRO A 67 -8.15 5.61 -8.04
N GLY A 68 -9.33 5.02 -8.10
CA GLY A 68 -9.62 3.86 -8.94
C GLY A 68 -10.00 4.27 -10.35
N THR A 69 -10.16 5.58 -10.60
CA THR A 69 -9.96 6.13 -11.94
C THR A 69 -8.60 5.76 -12.51
N TRP A 70 -7.58 5.50 -11.67
CA TRP A 70 -6.28 5.02 -12.13
C TRP A 70 -6.28 3.56 -12.55
N PHE A 71 -7.26 2.77 -12.13
CA PHE A 71 -7.40 1.36 -12.51
C PHE A 71 -8.12 1.23 -13.86
N ALA A 72 -8.99 2.17 -14.23
CA ALA A 72 -9.69 2.18 -15.52
C ALA A 72 -10.34 0.82 -15.89
N GLY A 73 -10.88 0.12 -14.89
CA GLY A 73 -11.47 -1.22 -15.05
C GLY A 73 -10.48 -2.39 -15.14
N GLU A 74 -9.18 -2.12 -15.11
CA GLU A 74 -8.12 -3.10 -15.27
C GLU A 74 -7.28 -3.24 -13.99
N PRO A 75 -6.65 -4.41 -13.74
CA PRO A 75 -5.74 -4.59 -12.62
C PRO A 75 -4.54 -3.65 -12.65
N ARG A 76 -3.94 -3.38 -11.49
CA ARG A 76 -2.70 -2.60 -11.36
C ARG A 76 -1.65 -3.34 -10.57
N TRP A 77 -0.40 -3.16 -10.93
CA TRP A 77 0.72 -3.74 -10.18
C TRP A 77 1.21 -2.73 -9.16
N LEU A 78 1.26 -3.13 -7.89
CA LEU A 78 2.10 -2.48 -6.90
C LEU A 78 3.43 -3.21 -6.85
N GLN A 79 4.47 -2.56 -7.34
CA GLN A 79 5.84 -3.00 -7.17
C GLN A 79 6.40 -2.44 -5.87
N LEU A 80 6.94 -3.33 -5.04
CA LEU A 80 7.66 -2.98 -3.83
C LEU A 80 9.16 -2.96 -4.17
N GLY A 81 9.73 -1.76 -4.22
CA GLY A 81 11.17 -1.55 -4.37
C GLY A 81 11.96 -2.09 -3.16
N PRO A 82 13.31 -2.07 -3.21
CA PRO A 82 14.12 -2.73 -2.19
C PRO A 82 13.75 -2.20 -0.80
N SER A 83 13.07 -3.05 -0.02
CA SER A 83 12.62 -2.72 1.32
C SER A 83 13.63 -3.29 2.31
N PHE A 84 14.45 -2.43 2.92
CA PHE A 84 15.25 -2.81 4.10
C PHE A 84 14.35 -2.88 5.34
N VAL A 85 13.30 -3.68 5.27
CA VAL A 85 12.25 -3.82 6.27
C VAL A 85 12.17 -5.30 6.65
N ASP A 86 12.26 -5.58 7.95
CA ASP A 86 12.22 -6.96 8.44
C ASP A 86 10.86 -7.61 8.15
N HIS A 87 9.79 -6.87 8.42
CA HIS A 87 8.41 -7.31 8.25
C HIS A 87 7.58 -6.18 7.64
N LEU A 88 6.92 -6.49 6.53
CA LEU A 88 6.01 -5.61 5.81
C LEU A 88 4.70 -6.35 5.57
N THR A 89 3.64 -5.94 6.26
CA THR A 89 2.29 -6.44 5.97
C THR A 89 1.50 -5.38 5.24
N ILE A 90 0.95 -5.73 4.09
CA ILE A 90 0.06 -4.92 3.29
C ILE A 90 -1.37 -5.37 3.54
N TYR A 91 -2.22 -4.42 3.88
CA TYR A 91 -3.67 -4.60 3.91
C TYR A 91 -4.32 -3.76 2.84
N TYR A 92 -5.24 -4.34 2.07
CA TYR A 92 -6.02 -3.59 1.09
C TYR A 92 -7.48 -4.03 1.03
N ARG A 93 -8.36 -3.07 0.78
CA ARG A 93 -9.77 -3.28 0.42
C ARG A 93 -10.30 -2.05 -0.34
N PRO A 94 -11.41 -2.18 -1.09
CA PRO A 94 -12.10 -1.03 -1.63
C PRO A 94 -12.56 -0.08 -0.52
N LEU A 95 -12.39 1.22 -0.72
CA LEU A 95 -12.83 2.24 0.23
C LEU A 95 -14.36 2.20 0.39
N GLY A 96 -14.83 2.32 1.63
CA GLY A 96 -16.25 2.20 1.96
C GLY A 96 -16.82 0.78 1.88
N SER A 97 -15.98 -0.23 1.62
CA SER A 97 -16.40 -1.64 1.69
C SER A 97 -16.23 -2.21 3.10
N ASP A 98 -17.25 -2.95 3.54
CA ASP A 98 -17.19 -3.78 4.74
C ASP A 98 -16.60 -5.18 4.48
N ALA A 99 -16.12 -5.43 3.26
CA ALA A 99 -15.43 -6.68 2.95
C ALA A 99 -14.19 -6.85 3.86
N PRO A 100 -13.83 -8.11 4.18
CA PRO A 100 -12.58 -8.40 4.88
C PRO A 100 -11.39 -7.78 4.16
N TRP A 101 -10.42 -7.31 4.93
CA TRP A 101 -9.15 -6.85 4.38
C TRP A 101 -8.40 -8.01 3.74
N ALA A 102 -7.99 -7.84 2.48
CA ALA A 102 -6.99 -8.72 1.92
C ALA A 102 -5.65 -8.38 2.58
N GLN A 103 -4.92 -9.41 3.01
CA GLN A 103 -3.61 -9.30 3.63
C GLN A 103 -2.54 -9.91 2.73
N ARG A 104 -1.38 -9.25 2.65
CA ARG A 104 -0.16 -9.80 2.05
C ARG A 104 1.05 -9.53 2.92
N THR A 105 1.91 -10.53 3.08
CA THR A 105 3.13 -10.42 3.90
C THR A 105 4.41 -10.46 3.06
N PHE A 106 5.33 -9.57 3.41
CA PHE A 106 6.63 -9.35 2.77
C PHE A 106 7.66 -8.99 3.85
N GLY A 107 8.89 -8.67 3.41
CA GLY A 107 10.01 -8.31 4.26
C GLY A 107 11.07 -9.39 4.31
N ASP A 108 12.26 -9.00 4.74
CA ASP A 108 13.46 -9.84 4.65
C ASP A 108 13.44 -11.00 5.66
N ARG A 109 12.66 -10.88 6.74
CA ARG A 109 12.49 -11.90 7.78
C ARG A 109 11.17 -12.66 7.68
N GLY A 110 10.41 -12.46 6.60
CA GLY A 110 9.18 -13.22 6.31
C GLY A 110 9.50 -14.63 5.82
N GLY A 111 8.74 -15.64 6.28
CA GLY A 111 8.97 -17.05 5.93
C GLY A 111 8.70 -17.40 4.46
N ALA A 112 7.84 -16.65 3.78
CA ALA A 112 7.59 -16.76 2.34
C ALA A 112 7.25 -15.37 1.77
N ARG A 113 7.77 -15.03 0.58
CA ARG A 113 7.36 -13.81 -0.13
C ARG A 113 6.03 -14.09 -0.83
N GLU A 114 4.95 -13.44 -0.39
CA GLU A 114 3.62 -13.56 -1.02
C GLU A 114 3.50 -12.68 -2.30
N SER A 115 4.56 -12.67 -3.11
CA SER A 115 4.58 -11.96 -4.40
C SER A 115 3.73 -12.72 -5.42
N ASP A 116 2.89 -12.00 -6.17
CA ASP A 116 2.07 -12.59 -7.22
C ASP A 116 2.88 -12.93 -8.47
N LEU A 117 4.09 -12.38 -8.61
CA LEU A 117 5.02 -12.64 -9.71
C LEU A 117 6.36 -13.18 -9.20
N HIS A 118 6.93 -14.14 -9.94
CA HIS A 118 8.32 -14.58 -9.80
C HIS A 118 9.25 -13.55 -10.43
N TYR A 119 9.50 -12.47 -9.72
CA TYR A 119 10.34 -11.35 -10.16
C TYR A 119 11.30 -10.92 -9.04
N ARG A 120 12.30 -10.10 -9.38
CA ARG A 120 13.33 -9.66 -8.41
C ARG A 120 12.70 -8.82 -7.29
N GLU A 121 11.83 -7.90 -7.66
CA GLU A 121 11.04 -7.10 -6.76
C GLU A 121 9.74 -7.83 -6.39
N SER A 122 9.24 -7.61 -5.17
CA SER A 122 7.93 -8.15 -4.79
C SER A 122 6.84 -7.36 -5.51
N VAL A 123 5.90 -8.07 -6.13
CA VAL A 123 4.79 -7.46 -6.86
C VAL A 123 3.48 -7.98 -6.31
N LEU A 124 2.54 -7.06 -6.08
CA LEU A 124 1.15 -7.35 -5.75
C LEU A 124 0.25 -6.87 -6.90
N ILE A 125 -0.59 -7.76 -7.43
CA ILE A 125 -1.60 -7.46 -8.42
C ILE A 125 -2.88 -7.04 -7.71
N LEU A 126 -3.31 -5.82 -7.99
CA LEU A 126 -4.47 -5.20 -7.38
C LEU A 126 -5.65 -5.28 -8.33
N PRO A 127 -6.76 -5.91 -7.92
CA PRO A 127 -7.96 -5.90 -8.73
C PRO A 127 -8.55 -4.48 -8.77
N PRO A 128 -9.20 -4.10 -9.89
CA PRO A 128 -9.96 -2.86 -9.94
C PRO A 128 -11.09 -2.87 -8.89
N PRO A 129 -11.35 -1.74 -8.20
CA PRO A 129 -12.45 -1.68 -7.24
C PRO A 129 -13.80 -1.84 -7.96
N LEU A 130 -14.70 -2.66 -7.39
CA LEU A 130 -16.07 -2.80 -7.88
C LEU A 130 -16.84 -1.48 -7.64
N THR A 131 -17.44 -0.93 -8.68
CA THR A 131 -18.00 0.44 -8.75
C THR A 131 -19.36 0.62 -8.04
N ALA A 132 -19.59 0.01 -6.88
CA ALA A 132 -20.88 0.14 -6.18
C ALA A 132 -21.01 1.40 -5.31
N ALA A 133 -19.91 2.00 -4.81
CA ALA A 133 -19.98 3.01 -3.73
C ALA A 133 -19.22 4.34 -3.98
N GLY A 134 -18.88 4.67 -5.23
CA GLY A 134 -18.56 6.05 -5.61
C GLY A 134 -17.25 6.67 -5.09
N TYR A 135 -16.43 5.95 -4.31
CA TYR A 135 -15.05 6.36 -4.06
C TYR A 135 -14.10 5.27 -4.52
N PRO A 136 -13.42 5.48 -5.64
CA PRO A 136 -12.54 4.48 -6.17
C PRO A 136 -11.25 4.70 -5.38
N ALA A 137 -11.15 4.23 -4.15
CA ALA A 137 -9.91 4.34 -3.41
C ALA A 137 -9.55 2.99 -2.85
N MET A 138 -8.31 2.56 -3.01
CA MET A 138 -7.81 1.44 -2.23
C MET A 138 -7.12 2.01 -1.02
N ARG A 139 -7.60 1.69 0.17
CA ARG A 139 -6.90 2.05 1.41
C ARG A 139 -5.83 1.01 1.65
N TRP A 140 -4.63 1.49 1.91
CA TRP A 140 -3.50 0.66 2.29
C TRP A 140 -3.23 0.84 3.76
N SER A 141 -2.90 -0.24 4.45
CA SER A 141 -2.23 -0.17 5.75
C SER A 141 -0.93 -0.96 5.65
N PHE A 142 0.18 -0.33 6.00
CA PHE A 142 1.47 -1.01 6.11
C PHE A 142 1.86 -1.07 7.57
N ALA A 143 2.23 -2.25 8.09
CA ALA A 143 2.99 -2.36 9.32
C ALA A 143 4.44 -2.64 8.95
N CYS A 144 5.31 -1.65 9.15
CA CYS A 144 6.74 -1.79 8.89
C CYS A 144 7.48 -1.87 10.22
N ARG A 145 8.23 -2.96 10.43
CA ARG A 145 9.25 -3.03 11.48
C ARG A 145 10.62 -2.95 10.83
N ALA A 146 11.36 -1.89 11.15
CA ALA A 146 12.73 -1.74 10.67
C ALA A 146 13.66 -2.75 11.38
N PRO A 147 14.82 -3.07 10.78
CA PRO A 147 15.84 -3.88 11.41
C PRO A 147 16.23 -3.28 12.77
N ALA A 148 16.20 -4.11 13.82
CA ALA A 148 16.82 -3.74 15.09
C ALA A 148 18.34 -3.83 14.95
N LEU A 149 19.05 -2.80 15.39
CA LEU A 149 20.49 -2.85 15.67
C LEU A 149 20.77 -3.82 16.83
#